data_AF-A0A534A1S2-F1
#
_entry.id   AF-A0A534A1S2-F1
#
_cell.length_a   1.000
_cell.length_b   1.000
_cell.length_c   1.000
_cell.angle_alpha   90.00
_cell.angle_beta   90.00
_cell.angle_gamma   90.00
#
_symmetry.space_group_name_H-M   'P 1'
#
loop_
_entity.id
_entity.type
_entity.pdbx_description
1 polymer ?
#
loop_
_entity_poly.entity_id
_entity_poly.type
_entity_poly.pdbx_seq_one_letter_code
_entity_poly.pdbx_strand_id
1 'polypeptide(L)'
;MSNLSRLDKINNEFRSNVNDLNKTLLQQIENYLEQQALILDYIKKAEAQAIIALSDDFLNYNSHIIHYYLCALSDILEIILGMFEGLQDDFTEIKNIFYKIFK
;
A
#
# COMPACT_ATOMS: atom_id res chain seq x y z
N MET A 1 -9.80 43.50 -21.79
CA MET A 1 -9.64 42.05 -22.05
C MET A 1 -10.88 41.54 -22.75
N SER A 2 -10.73 40.87 -23.90
CA SER A 2 -11.87 40.28 -24.63
C SER A 2 -12.36 39.02 -23.94
N ASN A 3 -13.62 38.64 -24.12
CA ASN A 3 -14.18 37.40 -23.59
C ASN A 3 -13.42 36.15 -24.08
N LEU A 4 -12.85 36.19 -25.29
CA LEU A 4 -11.96 35.13 -25.80
C LEU A 4 -10.73 34.92 -24.90
N SER A 5 -10.02 35.99 -24.54
CA SER A 5 -8.81 35.89 -23.70
C SER A 5 -9.06 35.30 -22.31
N ARG A 6 -10.28 35.45 -21.77
CA ARG A 6 -10.68 34.86 -20.48
C ARG A 6 -10.97 33.37 -20.63
N LEU A 7 -11.63 32.96 -21.71
CA LEU A 7 -11.92 31.55 -22.01
C LEU A 7 -10.64 30.74 -22.25
N ASP A 8 -9.67 31.31 -22.97
CA ASP A 8 -8.37 30.65 -23.19
C ASP A 8 -7.61 30.43 -21.89
N LYS A 9 -7.65 31.41 -20.97
CA LYS A 9 -7.05 31.28 -19.64
C LYS A 9 -7.70 30.18 -18.82
N ILE A 10 -9.04 30.13 -18.78
CA ILE A 10 -9.80 29.09 -18.08
C ILE A 10 -9.49 27.70 -18.66
N ASN A 11 -9.43 27.57 -19.98
CA ASN A 11 -9.11 26.31 -20.65
C ASN A 11 -7.69 25.83 -20.33
N ASN A 12 -6.71 26.74 -20.29
CA ASN A 12 -5.34 26.40 -19.92
C ASN A 12 -5.20 26.01 -18.45
N GLU A 13 -5.86 26.74 -17.53
CA GLU A 13 -5.91 26.38 -16.11
C GLU A 13 -6.56 25.00 -15.90
N PHE A 14 -7.67 24.73 -16.59
CA PHE A 14 -8.33 23.42 -16.53
C PHE A 14 -7.42 22.29 -17.00
N ARG A 15 -6.75 22.45 -18.15
CA ARG A 15 -5.79 21.46 -18.67
C ARG A 15 -4.61 21.23 -17.73
N SER A 16 -4.09 22.29 -17.10
CA SER A 16 -3.02 22.18 -16.12
C SER A 16 -3.47 21.35 -14.92
N ASN A 17 -4.64 21.67 -14.34
CA ASN A 17 -5.17 20.97 -13.18
C ASN A 17 -5.42 19.49 -13.45
N VAL A 18 -5.96 19.14 -14.62
CA VAL A 18 -6.17 17.74 -15.03
C VAL A 18 -4.84 17.01 -15.19
N ASN A 19 -3.83 17.65 -15.77
CA ASN A 19 -2.49 17.05 -15.90
C ASN A 19 -1.83 16.79 -14.53
N ASP A 20 -1.96 17.72 -13.59
CA ASP A 20 -1.40 17.56 -12.25
C ASP A 20 -2.12 16.43 -11.49
N LEU A 21 -3.45 16.37 -11.55
CA LEU A 21 -4.23 15.27 -10.98
C LEU A 21 -3.87 13.91 -11.58
N ASN A 22 -3.65 13.83 -12.90
CA ASN A 22 -3.20 12.59 -13.56
C ASN A 22 -1.81 12.14 -13.07
N LYS A 23 -0.87 13.07 -12.88
CA LYS A 23 0.45 12.74 -12.31
C LYS A 23 0.34 12.25 -10.88
N THR A 24 -0.48 12.91 -10.06
CA THR A 24 -0.74 12.45 -8.69
C THR A 24 -1.36 11.06 -8.68
N LEU A 25 -2.34 10.80 -9.55
CA LEU A 25 -2.97 9.47 -9.66
C LEU A 25 -1.95 8.38 -10.01
N LEU A 26 -1.08 8.64 -10.99
CA LEU A 26 -0.02 7.70 -11.38
C LEU A 26 0.92 7.39 -10.21
N GLN A 27 1.40 8.43 -9.52
CA GLN A 27 2.28 8.25 -8.35
C GLN A 27 1.61 7.45 -7.24
N GLN A 28 0.32 7.70 -6.97
CA GLN A 28 -0.40 6.96 -5.93
C GLN A 28 -0.59 5.49 -6.31
N ILE A 29 -0.85 5.19 -7.59
CA ILE A 29 -0.91 3.80 -8.07
C ILE A 29 0.44 3.10 -7.94
N GLU A 30 1.54 3.77 -8.28
CA GLU A 30 2.89 3.21 -8.11
C GLU A 30 3.18 2.90 -6.64
N ASN A 31 2.95 3.86 -5.73
CA ASN A 31 3.12 3.66 -4.29
C ASN A 31 2.27 2.48 -3.77
N TYR A 32 1.02 2.39 -4.21
CA TYR A 32 0.11 1.32 -3.83
C TYR A 32 0.62 -0.07 -4.28
N LEU A 33 1.15 -0.17 -5.50
CA LEU A 33 1.75 -1.42 -6.00
C LEU A 33 3.04 -1.78 -5.24
N GLU A 34 3.86 -0.81 -4.89
CA GLU A 34 5.05 -1.03 -4.06
C GLU A 34 4.69 -1.54 -2.66
N GLN A 35 3.68 -0.95 -2.03
CA GLN A 35 3.15 -1.41 -0.74
C GLN A 35 2.62 -2.86 -0.84
N GLN A 36 1.87 -3.19 -1.89
CA GLN A 36 1.42 -4.58 -2.12
C GLN A 36 2.58 -5.57 -2.25
N ALA A 37 3.64 -5.19 -2.97
CA ALA A 37 4.82 -6.02 -3.12
C ALA A 37 5.54 -6.24 -1.78
N LEU A 38 5.63 -5.19 -0.94
CA LEU A 38 6.19 -5.27 0.40
C LEU A 38 5.38 -6.18 1.31
N ILE A 39 4.06 -6.02 1.33
CA ILE A 39 3.15 -6.89 2.11
C ILE A 39 3.34 -8.35 1.71
N LEU A 40 3.44 -8.64 0.41
CA LEU A 40 3.66 -9.99 -0.08
C LEU A 40 5.00 -10.59 0.40
N ASP A 41 6.05 -9.78 0.51
CA ASP A 41 7.34 -10.21 1.07
C ASP A 41 7.21 -10.59 2.55
N TYR A 42 6.48 -9.79 3.34
CA TYR A 42 6.21 -10.10 4.74
C TYR A 42 5.34 -11.36 4.90
N ILE A 43 4.32 -11.55 4.06
CA ILE A 43 3.50 -12.77 4.07
C ILE A 43 4.37 -14.00 3.83
N LYS A 44 5.29 -13.96 2.86
CA LYS A 44 6.22 -15.07 2.61
C LYS A 44 7.13 -15.37 3.81
N LYS A 45 7.59 -14.33 4.52
CA LYS A 45 8.36 -14.51 5.76
C LYS A 45 7.52 -15.15 6.86
N ALA A 46 6.28 -14.69 7.03
CA ALA A 46 5.34 -15.27 7.99
C ALA A 46 5.05 -16.74 7.67
N GLU A 47 4.85 -17.07 6.40
CA GLU A 47 4.62 -18.43 5.92
C GLU A 47 5.81 -19.34 6.23
N ALA A 48 7.03 -18.92 5.89
CA ALA A 48 8.24 -19.69 6.19
C ALA A 48 8.39 -19.95 7.70
N GLN A 49 8.13 -18.93 8.52
CA GLN A 49 8.18 -19.03 9.97
C GLN A 49 7.10 -19.97 10.52
N ALA A 50 5.88 -19.89 9.99
CA ALA A 50 4.77 -20.77 10.36
C ALA A 50 5.04 -22.23 9.99
N ILE A 51 5.65 -22.50 8.82
CA ILE A 51 6.05 -23.85 8.43
C ILE A 51 7.01 -24.46 9.46
N ILE A 52 7.97 -23.68 9.95
CA ILE A 52 8.90 -24.15 11.00
C ILE A 52 8.14 -24.42 12.30
N ALA A 53 7.26 -23.51 12.72
CA ALA A 53 6.48 -23.65 13.95
C ALA A 53 5.49 -24.83 13.92
N LEU A 54 5.07 -25.25 12.72
CA LEU A 54 4.18 -26.39 12.51
C LEU A 54 4.94 -27.71 12.25
N SER A 55 6.27 -27.68 12.18
CA SER A 55 7.06 -28.90 11.99
C SER A 55 7.03 -29.81 13.21
N ASP A 56 7.06 -31.12 12.99
CA ASP A 56 7.04 -32.13 14.07
C ASP A 56 8.23 -31.96 15.04
N ASP A 57 9.36 -31.45 14.54
CA ASP A 57 10.55 -31.19 15.33
C ASP A 57 10.47 -29.93 16.19
N PHE A 58 9.48 -29.06 15.97
CA PHE A 58 9.38 -27.77 16.66
C PHE A 58 9.23 -27.93 18.17
N LEU A 59 8.47 -28.94 18.61
CA LEU A 59 8.29 -29.23 20.04
C LEU A 59 9.53 -29.84 20.70
N ASN A 60 10.51 -30.29 19.91
CA ASN A 60 11.79 -30.78 20.40
C ASN A 60 12.77 -29.63 20.71
N TYR A 61 12.47 -28.40 20.28
CA TYR A 61 13.25 -27.22 20.63
C TYR A 61 13.05 -26.86 22.10
N ASN A 62 14.06 -26.24 22.70
CA ASN A 62 13.90 -25.71 24.05
C ASN A 62 12.88 -24.55 24.05
N SER A 63 12.31 -24.27 25.23
CA SER A 63 11.24 -23.27 25.39
C SER A 63 11.66 -21.86 24.96
N HIS A 64 12.93 -21.49 25.09
CA HIS A 64 13.42 -20.18 24.64
C HIS A 64 13.39 -20.05 23.12
N ILE A 65 13.78 -21.10 22.40
CA ILE A 65 13.72 -21.12 20.93
C ILE A 65 12.26 -21.11 20.48
N ILE A 66 11.39 -21.95 21.06
CA ILE A 66 9.96 -21.96 20.74
C ILE A 66 9.36 -20.56 20.93
N HIS A 67 9.62 -19.92 22.08
CA HIS A 67 9.15 -18.57 22.37
C HIS A 67 9.64 -17.55 21.33
N TYR A 68 10.94 -17.58 21.00
CA TYR A 68 11.50 -16.71 19.96
C TYR A 68 10.78 -16.86 18.62
N TYR A 69 10.55 -18.10 18.17
CA TYR A 69 9.90 -18.34 16.89
C TYR A 69 8.45 -17.84 16.86
N LEU A 70 7.70 -18.06 17.95
CA LEU A 70 6.31 -17.61 18.07
C LEU A 70 6.20 -16.09 18.18
N CYS A 71 7.08 -15.43 18.93
CA CYS A 71 7.16 -13.97 19.00
C CYS A 71 7.48 -13.37 17.63
N ALA A 72 8.50 -13.89 16.94
CA ALA A 72 8.85 -13.40 15.61
C ALA A 72 7.70 -13.56 14.60
N LEU A 73 6.93 -14.67 14.66
CA LEU A 73 5.74 -14.83 13.83
C LEU A 73 4.66 -13.80 14.19
N SER A 74 4.41 -13.57 15.48
CA SER A 74 3.44 -12.57 15.96
C SER A 74 3.81 -11.17 15.49
N ASP A 75 5.07 -10.77 15.63
CA ASP A 75 5.56 -9.45 15.23
C ASP A 75 5.40 -9.23 13.72
N ILE A 76 5.72 -10.24 12.90
CA ILE A 76 5.54 -10.17 11.44
C ILE A 76 4.05 -10.00 11.09
N LEU A 77 3.16 -10.74 11.76
CA LEU A 77 1.72 -10.63 11.51
C LEU A 77 1.17 -9.25 11.90
N GLU A 78 1.65 -8.67 12.99
CA GLU A 78 1.28 -7.30 13.41
C GLU A 78 1.75 -6.25 12.40
N ILE A 79 2.97 -6.39 11.88
CA ILE A 79 3.49 -5.54 10.80
C ILE A 79 2.61 -5.65 9.54
N ILE A 80 2.26 -6.87 9.13
CA ILE A 80 1.39 -7.11 7.97
C ILE A 80 0.04 -6.42 8.17
N LEU A 81 -0.56 -6.55 9.35
CA LEU A 81 -1.83 -5.93 9.67
C LEU A 81 -1.77 -4.40 9.49
N GLY A 82 -0.75 -3.75 10.07
CA GLY A 82 -0.56 -2.30 9.93
C GLY A 82 -0.31 -1.87 8.48
N MET A 83 0.41 -2.66 7.70
CA MET A 83 0.59 -2.39 6.27
C MET A 83 -0.72 -2.50 5.48
N PHE A 84 -1.57 -3.47 5.80
CA PHE A 84 -2.90 -3.58 5.17
C PHE A 84 -3.80 -2.40 5.49
N GLU A 85 -3.73 -1.85 6.71
CA GLU A 85 -4.47 -0.64 7.08
C GLU A 85 -4.01 0.55 6.22
N GLY A 86 -2.69 0.77 6.10
CA GLY A 86 -2.15 1.82 5.23
C GLY A 86 -2.52 1.62 3.75
N LEU A 87 -2.55 0.38 3.28
CA LEU A 87 -2.96 0.05 1.91
C LEU A 87 -4.43 0.42 1.64
N GLN A 88 -5.31 0.32 2.63
CA GLN A 88 -6.71 0.74 2.50
C GLN A 88 -6.86 2.26 2.36
N ASP A 89 -6.02 3.02 3.09
CA ASP A 89 -5.98 4.48 2.99
C ASP A 89 -5.49 4.92 1.61
N ASP A 90 -4.42 4.32 1.10
CA ASP A 90 -3.88 4.58 -0.24
C ASP A 90 -4.94 4.29 -1.34
N PHE A 91 -5.66 3.17 -1.22
CA PHE A 91 -6.74 2.84 -2.16
C PHE A 91 -7.87 3.88 -2.14
N THR A 92 -8.21 4.39 -0.95
CA THR A 92 -9.22 5.43 -0.78
C THR A 92 -8.79 6.72 -1.46
N GLU A 93 -7.53 7.11 -1.35
CA GLU A 93 -7.01 8.32 -2.00
C GLU A 93 -6.99 8.19 -3.53
N ILE A 94 -6.56 7.04 -4.07
CA ILE A 94 -6.63 6.73 -5.51
C ILE A 94 -8.06 6.92 -6.04
N LYS A 95 -9.04 6.35 -5.31
CA LYS A 95 -10.46 6.47 -5.66
C LYS A 95 -10.91 7.93 -5.65
N ASN A 96 -10.51 8.72 -4.66
CA ASN A 96 -10.84 10.14 -4.55
C ASN A 96 -10.29 10.95 -5.73
N ILE A 97 -9.04 10.74 -6.12
CA ILE A 97 -8.42 11.42 -7.26
C ILE A 97 -9.12 11.03 -8.56
N PHE A 98 -9.38 9.73 -8.75
CA PHE A 98 -10.10 9.24 -9.93
C PHE A 98 -11.48 9.91 -10.08
N TYR A 99 -12.25 10.03 -8.99
CA TYR A 99 -13.52 10.75 -9.04
C TYR A 99 -13.38 12.23 -9.39
N LYS A 100 -12.33 12.92 -8.92
CA LYS A 100 -12.11 14.34 -9.25
C LYS A 100 -11.80 14.56 -10.73
N ILE A 101 -11.22 13.57 -11.42
CA ILE A 101 -10.86 13.67 -12.84
C ILE A 101 -12.05 13.34 -13.75
N PHE A 102 -12.85 12.34 -13.37
CA PHE A 102 -13.86 11.75 -14.27
C PHE A 102 -15.32 12.04 -13.90
N LYS A 103 -15.59 12.79 -12.84
CA LYS A 103 -16.95 13.21 -12.41
C LYS A 103 -17.11 14.72 -12.47
#